data_AF-A0A946RJX8-F1
#
_entry.id   AF-A0A946RJX8-F1
#
_cell.length_a   1.000
_cell.length_b   1.000
_cell.length_c   1.000
_cell.angle_alpha   90.00
_cell.angle_beta   90.00
_cell.angle_gamma   90.00
#
_symmetry.space_group_name_H-M   'P 1'
#
loop_
_entity.id
_entity.type
_entity.pdbx_description
1 polymer ?
#
loop_
_entity_poly.entity_id
_entity_poly.type
_entity_poly.pdbx_seq_one_letter_code
_entity_poly.pdbx_strand_id
1 'polypeptide(L)'
;MENGVDIIKSYLKNLGTKPGVYRMICANEKVLYVGKAKNLSNRVKNYTNLRGLSVRIAKMVMLTRSMEFITTHTEVEALLLEANLIKRYKPHYNILLRDDKSFPYILIDKTHKTPRVLKHRGAKKKDGYYFGPFASASAVNISLNTLQKAFSLRTCSDSVFDSRSRPCLLYQI
;
A
#
# COMPACT_ATOMS: atom_id res chain seq x y z
N MET A 1 12.92 24.08 -24.88
CA MET A 1 12.59 22.92 -24.04
C MET A 1 11.85 23.44 -22.82
N GLU A 2 10.61 23.01 -22.59
CA GLU A 2 9.85 23.45 -21.42
C GLU A 2 10.55 23.06 -20.11
N ASN A 3 10.52 23.97 -19.14
CA ASN A 3 11.06 23.75 -17.82
C ASN A 3 10.15 22.78 -17.04
N GLY A 4 10.71 21.81 -16.33
CA GLY A 4 9.95 20.83 -15.55
C GLY A 4 9.00 21.47 -14.52
N VAL A 5 9.35 22.65 -14.00
CA VAL A 5 8.45 23.43 -13.12
C VAL A 5 7.18 23.87 -13.84
N ASP A 6 7.29 24.32 -15.09
CA ASP A 6 6.15 24.81 -15.87
C ASP A 6 5.23 23.66 -16.27
N ILE A 7 5.81 22.51 -16.61
CA ILE A 7 5.09 21.26 -16.82
C ILE A 7 4.28 20.90 -15.57
N ILE A 8 4.91 20.88 -14.39
CA ILE A 8 4.20 20.58 -13.13
C ILE A 8 3.08 21.59 -12.85
N LYS A 9 3.34 22.88 -13.06
CA LYS A 9 2.32 23.94 -12.88
C LYS A 9 1.11 23.74 -13.80
N SER A 10 1.31 23.25 -15.03
CA SER A 10 0.22 23.04 -15.98
C SER A 10 -0.87 22.09 -15.43
N TYR A 11 -0.48 21.06 -14.67
CA TYR A 11 -1.42 20.10 -14.08
C TYR A 11 -2.21 20.65 -12.90
N LEU A 12 -1.76 21.74 -12.24
CA LEU A 12 -2.44 22.28 -11.05
C LEU A 12 -3.85 22.81 -11.35
N LYS A 13 -4.11 23.26 -12.59
CA LYS A 13 -5.42 23.79 -12.99
C LYS A 13 -6.52 22.73 -12.95
N ASN A 14 -6.16 21.48 -13.22
CA ASN A 14 -7.10 20.37 -13.36
C ASN A 14 -7.04 19.40 -12.16
N LEU A 15 -6.20 19.68 -11.16
CA LEU A 15 -6.01 18.80 -10.01
C LEU A 15 -7.01 19.11 -8.90
N GLY A 16 -7.81 18.11 -8.54
CA GLY A 16 -8.69 18.17 -7.38
C GLY A 16 -7.95 18.03 -6.04
N THR A 17 -8.72 18.14 -4.95
CA THR A 17 -8.25 18.01 -3.57
C THR A 17 -8.32 16.59 -3.00
N LYS A 18 -8.71 15.61 -3.83
CA LYS A 18 -8.87 14.20 -3.43
C LYS A 18 -7.52 13.55 -3.06
N PRO A 19 -7.54 12.51 -2.22
CA PRO A 19 -6.37 11.68 -2.00
C PRO A 19 -6.05 10.87 -3.25
N GLY A 20 -4.80 10.44 -3.35
CA GLY A 20 -4.36 9.62 -4.46
C GLY A 20 -2.86 9.49 -4.57
N VAL A 21 -2.42 8.97 -5.72
CA VAL A 21 -1.01 8.74 -6.06
C VAL A 21 -0.68 9.47 -7.35
N TYR A 22 0.52 10.00 -7.45
CA TYR A 22 1.05 10.62 -8.66
C TYR A 22 2.39 10.00 -9.06
N ARG A 23 2.69 10.10 -10.36
CA ARG A 23 3.97 9.71 -10.96
C ARG A 23 4.60 10.92 -11.64
N MET A 24 5.91 11.05 -11.50
CA MET A 24 6.72 11.99 -12.28
C MET A 24 7.57 11.20 -13.26
N ILE A 25 7.51 11.57 -14.53
CA ILE A 25 8.06 10.79 -15.65
C ILE A 25 9.01 11.69 -16.44
N CYS A 26 10.17 11.18 -16.85
CA CYS A 26 11.13 11.93 -17.69
C CYS A 26 10.92 11.68 -19.19
N ALA A 27 11.74 12.34 -20.02
CA ALA A 27 11.62 12.34 -21.48
C ALA A 27 11.62 10.95 -22.13
N ASN A 28 12.30 9.97 -21.54
CA ASN A 28 12.37 8.59 -22.01
C ASN A 28 11.28 7.69 -21.40
N GLU A 29 10.18 8.27 -20.94
CA GLU A 29 9.03 7.58 -20.33
C GLU A 29 9.35 6.80 -19.03
N LYS A 30 10.54 6.97 -18.47
CA LYS A 30 10.90 6.33 -17.20
C LYS A 30 10.28 7.07 -16.02
N VAL A 31 9.69 6.32 -15.10
CA VAL A 31 9.18 6.85 -13.83
C VAL A 31 10.36 7.27 -12.95
N LEU A 32 10.45 8.57 -12.68
CA LEU A 32 11.44 9.16 -11.78
C LEU A 32 11.05 8.97 -10.32
N TYR A 33 9.77 9.20 -10.02
CA TYR A 33 9.23 9.22 -8.67
C TYR A 33 7.76 8.85 -8.64
N VAL A 34 7.35 8.20 -7.56
CA VAL A 34 5.95 7.91 -7.20
C VAL A 34 5.71 8.48 -5.81
N GLY A 35 4.61 9.19 -5.61
CA GLY A 35 4.24 9.67 -4.28
C GLY A 35 2.73 9.65 -4.05
N LYS A 36 2.32 9.44 -2.80
CA LYS A 36 0.93 9.62 -2.36
C LYS A 36 0.67 11.02 -1.80
N ALA A 37 -0.60 11.41 -1.80
CA ALA A 37 -1.06 12.61 -1.11
C ALA A 37 -2.45 12.42 -0.52
N LYS A 38 -2.73 13.09 0.61
CA LYS A 38 -4.10 13.30 1.11
C LYS A 38 -4.86 14.29 0.23
N ASN A 39 -4.13 15.27 -0.30
CA ASN A 39 -4.61 16.27 -1.25
C ASN A 39 -3.56 16.40 -2.34
N LEU A 40 -3.88 15.91 -3.55
CA LEU A 40 -2.96 15.91 -4.68
C LEU A 40 -2.53 17.33 -5.05
N SER A 41 -3.46 18.29 -5.12
CA SER A 41 -3.17 19.66 -5.54
C SER A 41 -2.13 20.33 -4.64
N ASN A 42 -2.32 20.26 -3.31
CA ASN A 42 -1.36 20.81 -2.34
C ASN A 42 0.02 20.15 -2.45
N ARG A 43 0.03 18.82 -2.65
CA ARG A 43 1.30 18.08 -2.75
C ARG A 43 2.06 18.44 -4.03
N VAL A 44 1.37 18.53 -5.16
CA VAL A 44 1.97 18.88 -6.45
C VAL A 44 2.47 20.32 -6.44
N LYS A 45 1.70 21.25 -5.84
CA LYS A 45 2.06 22.67 -5.73
C LYS A 45 3.42 22.86 -5.04
N ASN A 46 3.74 22.04 -4.04
CA ASN A 46 5.02 22.09 -3.34
C ASN A 46 6.24 21.94 -4.27
N TYR A 47 6.13 21.11 -5.32
CA TYR A 47 7.22 20.91 -6.27
C TYR A 47 7.51 22.11 -7.17
N THR A 48 6.61 23.09 -7.22
CA THR A 48 6.80 24.32 -8.00
C THR A 48 7.71 25.34 -7.30
N ASN A 49 7.92 25.21 -6.00
CA ASN A 49 8.82 26.07 -5.22
C ASN A 49 10.18 25.40 -5.01
N LEU A 50 11.07 25.50 -6.02
CA LEU A 50 12.38 24.85 -6.01
C LEU A 50 13.26 25.23 -4.80
N ARG A 51 13.15 26.45 -4.27
CA ARG A 51 13.97 26.92 -3.13
C ARG A 51 13.69 26.14 -1.84
N GLY A 52 12.48 25.58 -1.69
CA GLY A 52 12.09 24.77 -0.54
C GLY A 52 12.42 23.28 -0.69
N LEU A 53 13.01 22.86 -1.81
CA LEU A 53 13.28 21.45 -2.11
C LEU A 53 14.75 21.12 -1.86
N SER A 54 15.03 19.88 -1.48
CA SER A 54 16.40 19.38 -1.47
C SER A 54 16.96 19.33 -2.89
N VAL A 55 18.28 19.47 -3.04
CA VAL A 55 18.98 19.42 -4.34
C VAL A 55 18.57 18.21 -5.18
N ARG A 56 18.41 17.05 -4.53
CA ARG A 56 17.98 15.81 -5.20
C ARG A 56 16.56 15.93 -5.78
N ILE A 57 15.61 16.46 -5.01
CA ILE A 57 14.21 16.60 -5.45
C ILE A 57 14.09 17.72 -6.49
N ALA A 58 14.85 18.80 -6.37
CA ALA A 58 14.91 19.84 -7.39
C ALA A 58 15.40 19.27 -8.74
N LYS A 59 16.45 18.44 -8.75
CA LYS A 59 16.91 17.75 -9.98
C LYS A 59 15.82 16.87 -10.60
N MET A 60 15.10 16.10 -9.79
CA MET A 60 13.97 15.29 -10.25
C MET A 60 12.87 16.15 -10.91
N VAL A 61 12.53 17.28 -10.31
CA VAL A 61 11.57 18.24 -10.88
C VAL A 61 12.04 18.73 -12.24
N MET A 62 13.30 19.13 -12.38
CA MET A 62 13.85 19.61 -13.66
C MET A 62 13.84 18.54 -14.77
N LEU A 63 14.01 17.26 -14.41
CA LEU A 63 13.96 16.13 -15.34
C LEU A 63 12.53 15.69 -15.71
N THR A 64 11.51 16.17 -14.99
CA THR A 64 10.12 15.78 -15.23
C THR A 64 9.63 16.36 -16.56
N ARG A 65 8.95 15.52 -17.34
CA ARG A 65 8.36 15.84 -18.66
C ARG A 65 6.87 15.54 -18.72
N SER A 66 6.38 14.65 -17.88
CA SER A 66 4.95 14.45 -17.69
C SER A 66 4.64 13.98 -16.28
N MET A 67 3.37 14.12 -15.91
CA MET A 67 2.83 13.60 -14.66
C MET A 67 1.56 12.82 -14.91
N GLU A 68 1.32 11.82 -14.07
CA GLU A 68 0.08 11.04 -14.10
C GLU A 68 -0.47 10.91 -12.69
N PHE A 69 -1.79 10.80 -12.59
CA PHE A 69 -2.52 10.84 -11.34
C PHE A 69 -3.56 9.73 -11.26
N ILE A 70 -3.67 9.09 -10.11
CA ILE A 70 -4.73 8.14 -9.79
C ILE A 70 -5.36 8.60 -8.48
N THR A 71 -6.63 9.00 -8.52
CA THR A 71 -7.38 9.36 -7.31
C THR A 71 -7.86 8.09 -6.60
N THR A 72 -7.94 8.16 -5.27
CA THR A 72 -8.45 7.08 -4.43
C THR A 72 -9.58 7.61 -3.54
N HIS A 73 -10.35 6.71 -2.92
CA HIS A 73 -11.40 7.09 -1.98
C HIS A 73 -10.81 7.36 -0.60
N THR A 74 -9.77 6.62 -0.23
CA THR A 74 -9.14 6.71 1.10
C THR A 74 -7.63 6.91 1.02
N GLU A 75 -7.06 7.41 2.12
CA GLU A 75 -5.59 7.50 2.28
C GLU A 75 -4.92 6.12 2.33
N VAL A 76 -5.66 5.11 2.82
CA VAL A 76 -5.18 3.73 2.91
C VAL A 76 -5.02 3.14 1.51
N GLU A 77 -5.99 3.34 0.63
CA GLU A 77 -5.89 2.94 -0.77
C GLU A 77 -4.71 3.64 -1.45
N ALA A 78 -4.53 4.94 -1.23
CA ALA A 78 -3.40 5.69 -1.78
C ALA A 78 -2.05 5.12 -1.31
N LEU A 79 -1.95 4.75 -0.03
CA LEU A 79 -0.75 4.11 0.52
C LEU A 79 -0.47 2.75 -0.13
N LEU A 80 -1.47 1.89 -0.26
CA LEU A 80 -1.32 0.57 -0.85
C LEU A 80 -0.95 0.68 -2.34
N LEU A 81 -1.60 1.59 -3.07
CA LEU A 81 -1.33 1.84 -4.48
C LEU A 81 0.07 2.41 -4.69
N GLU A 82 0.49 3.39 -3.89
CA GLU A 82 1.84 3.98 -3.95
C GLU A 82 2.91 2.90 -3.81
N ALA A 83 2.80 2.07 -2.77
CA ALA A 83 3.77 1.02 -2.51
C ALA A 83 3.82 -0.02 -3.64
N ASN A 84 2.67 -0.39 -4.22
CA ASN A 84 2.62 -1.28 -5.38
C ASN A 84 3.32 -0.65 -6.61
N LEU A 85 3.11 0.64 -6.86
CA LEU A 85 3.74 1.34 -7.98
C LEU A 85 5.24 1.53 -7.75
N ILE A 86 5.70 1.82 -6.52
CA ILE A 86 7.13 1.89 -6.19
C ILE A 86 7.80 0.54 -6.43
N LYS A 87 7.18 -0.58 -6.03
CA LYS A 87 7.73 -1.92 -6.27
C LYS A 87 7.78 -2.28 -7.75
N ARG A 88 6.76 -1.89 -8.52
CA ARG A 88 6.68 -2.14 -9.96
C ARG A 88 7.74 -1.36 -10.73
N TYR A 89 7.87 -0.06 -10.47
CA TYR A 89 8.72 0.83 -11.28
C TYR A 89 10.13 1.04 -10.71
N LYS A 90 10.34 0.73 -9.42
CA LYS A 90 11.58 1.00 -8.66
C LYS A 90 12.19 2.38 -8.98
N PRO A 91 11.41 3.48 -8.87
CA PRO A 91 11.83 4.78 -9.38
C PRO A 91 13.09 5.29 -8.68
N HIS A 92 14.00 5.91 -9.43
CA HIS A 92 15.32 6.32 -8.94
C HIS A 92 15.26 7.28 -7.73
N TYR A 93 14.23 8.12 -7.65
CA TYR A 93 14.10 9.12 -6.59
C TYR A 93 13.33 8.65 -5.34
N ASN A 94 12.64 7.50 -5.38
CA ASN A 94 12.05 6.88 -4.18
C ASN A 94 13.14 6.19 -3.34
N ILE A 95 13.23 6.45 -2.03
CA ILE A 95 14.22 5.78 -1.15
C ILE A 95 13.61 4.58 -0.45
N LEU A 96 12.43 4.80 0.15
CA LEU A 96 11.72 3.81 0.96
C LEU A 96 10.82 2.92 0.09
N LEU A 97 10.34 1.82 0.68
CA LEU A 97 9.39 0.87 0.07
C LEU A 97 9.90 0.20 -1.21
N ARG A 98 11.23 0.20 -1.41
CA ARG A 98 11.93 -0.63 -2.39
C ARG A 98 12.20 -2.05 -1.88
N ASP A 99 12.03 -2.28 -0.58
CA ASP A 99 12.23 -3.59 0.04
C ASP A 99 11.07 -4.55 -0.27
N ASP A 100 11.36 -5.85 -0.19
CA ASP A 100 10.38 -6.90 -0.47
C ASP A 100 9.37 -7.11 0.67
N LYS A 101 9.20 -6.11 1.55
CA LYS A 101 8.22 -6.18 2.65
C LYS A 101 6.81 -6.25 2.08
N SER A 102 6.23 -7.43 2.13
CA SER A 102 4.84 -7.66 1.74
C SER A 102 3.87 -7.03 2.75
N PHE A 103 2.80 -6.45 2.24
CA PHE A 103 1.68 -6.05 3.10
C PHE A 103 1.03 -7.29 3.73
N PRO A 104 0.56 -7.18 4.98
CA PRO A 104 -0.10 -8.29 5.63
C PRO A 104 -1.51 -8.52 5.05
N TYR A 105 -1.93 -9.78 5.10
CA TYR A 105 -3.25 -10.26 4.70
C TYR A 105 -3.88 -11.02 5.87
N ILE A 106 -5.19 -11.22 5.80
CA ILE A 106 -5.89 -12.28 6.55
C ILE A 106 -5.97 -13.49 5.62
N LEU A 107 -5.57 -14.65 6.11
CA LEU A 107 -5.71 -15.94 5.44
C LEU A 107 -6.73 -16.79 6.20
N ILE A 108 -7.75 -17.25 5.50
CA ILE A 108 -8.57 -18.39 5.93
C ILE A 108 -7.95 -19.64 5.31
N ASP A 109 -7.19 -20.37 6.12
CA ASP A 109 -6.46 -21.57 5.74
C ASP A 109 -7.42 -22.76 5.70
N LYS A 110 -7.52 -23.39 4.53
CA LYS A 110 -8.46 -24.50 4.26
C LYS A 110 -7.79 -25.86 4.26
N THR A 111 -6.49 -25.91 4.49
CA THR A 111 -5.72 -27.17 4.46
C THR A 111 -6.15 -28.14 5.57
N HIS A 112 -6.77 -27.61 6.63
CA HIS A 112 -7.32 -28.38 7.73
C HIS A 112 -8.86 -28.48 7.62
N LYS A 113 -9.44 -29.62 8.00
CA LYS A 113 -10.90 -29.88 7.97
C LYS A 113 -11.70 -28.79 8.68
N THR A 114 -11.18 -28.29 9.79
CA THR A 114 -11.67 -27.11 10.51
C THR A 114 -10.82 -25.89 10.14
N PRO A 115 -11.27 -24.98 9.27
CA PRO A 115 -10.44 -23.87 8.80
C PRO A 115 -10.00 -22.95 9.94
N ARG A 116 -8.80 -22.37 9.82
CA ARG A 116 -8.29 -21.37 10.77
C ARG A 116 -8.09 -20.02 10.10
N VAL A 117 -8.28 -18.95 10.87
CA VAL A 117 -8.06 -17.58 10.39
C VAL A 117 -6.77 -17.04 11.01
N LEU A 118 -5.83 -16.63 10.17
CA LEU A 118 -4.53 -16.13 10.62
C LEU A 118 -4.04 -14.92 9.81
N LYS A 119 -3.10 -14.20 10.39
CA LYS A 119 -2.33 -13.17 9.69
C LYS A 119 -1.31 -13.82 8.78
N HIS A 120 -1.27 -13.41 7.51
CA HIS A 120 -0.32 -13.88 6.50
C HIS A 120 0.56 -12.74 5.99
N ARG A 121 1.84 -13.04 5.73
CA ARG A 121 2.77 -12.18 4.99
C ARG A 121 3.57 -13.05 4.01
N GLY A 122 3.99 -12.46 2.90
CA GLY A 122 4.79 -13.11 1.88
C GLY A 122 3.96 -13.78 0.79
N ALA A 123 4.61 -14.68 0.04
CA ALA A 123 3.99 -15.38 -1.07
C ALA A 123 2.76 -16.18 -0.63
N LYS A 124 1.70 -16.15 -1.44
CA LYS A 124 0.44 -16.86 -1.20
C LYS A 124 0.59 -18.34 -1.60
N LYS A 125 1.36 -19.09 -0.80
CA LYS A 125 1.68 -20.51 -1.07
C LYS A 125 0.70 -21.50 -0.42
N LYS A 126 -0.03 -21.08 0.61
CA LYS A 126 -0.99 -21.94 1.31
C LYS A 126 -2.32 -21.90 0.58
N ASP A 127 -3.00 -23.04 0.52
CA ASP A 127 -4.35 -23.08 -0.03
C ASP A 127 -5.36 -22.46 0.95
N GLY A 128 -6.17 -21.54 0.44
CA GLY A 128 -7.09 -20.76 1.27
C GLY A 128 -7.46 -19.41 0.68
N TYR A 129 -8.32 -18.70 1.42
CA TYR A 129 -8.81 -17.38 1.01
C TYR A 129 -7.96 -16.27 1.63
N TYR A 130 -7.45 -15.38 0.78
CA TYR A 130 -6.61 -14.25 1.19
C TYR A 130 -7.38 -12.93 1.09
N PHE A 131 -7.56 -12.24 2.21
CA PHE A 131 -8.22 -10.94 2.31
C PHE A 131 -7.21 -9.84 2.63
N GLY A 132 -7.25 -8.74 1.90
CA GLY A 132 -6.29 -7.63 1.99
C GLY A 132 -5.84 -7.16 0.60
N PRO A 133 -4.68 -6.47 0.48
CA PRO A 133 -3.68 -6.21 1.52
C PRO A 133 -4.14 -5.17 2.55
N PHE A 134 -3.65 -5.30 3.79
CA PHE A 134 -3.89 -4.32 4.84
C PHE A 134 -2.73 -3.32 4.94
N ALA A 135 -3.05 -2.08 5.31
CA ALA A 135 -2.08 -1.00 5.47
C ALA A 135 -0.99 -1.31 6.52
N SER A 136 -1.35 -2.07 7.57
CA SER A 136 -0.47 -2.39 8.68
C SER A 136 -0.84 -3.73 9.33
N ALA A 137 0.10 -4.30 10.11
CA ALA A 137 -0.19 -5.51 10.90
C ALA A 137 -1.22 -5.25 12.00
N SER A 138 -1.25 -4.04 12.55
CA SER A 138 -2.23 -3.65 13.57
C SER A 138 -3.66 -3.70 13.02
N ALA A 139 -3.87 -3.23 11.77
CA ALA A 139 -5.18 -3.32 11.11
C ALA A 139 -5.64 -4.77 10.92
N VAL A 140 -4.71 -5.68 10.61
CA VAL A 140 -5.02 -7.12 10.56
C VAL A 140 -5.39 -7.66 11.93
N ASN A 141 -4.61 -7.35 12.97
CA ASN A 141 -4.88 -7.85 14.32
C ASN A 141 -6.25 -7.37 14.84
N ILE A 142 -6.61 -6.10 14.59
CA ILE A 142 -7.94 -5.56 14.95
C ILE A 142 -9.03 -6.34 14.23
N SER A 143 -8.90 -6.53 12.92
CA SER A 143 -9.88 -7.26 12.11
C SER A 143 -10.05 -8.72 12.56
N LEU A 144 -8.93 -9.41 12.84
CA LEU A 144 -8.95 -10.79 13.36
C LEU A 144 -9.66 -10.87 14.71
N ASN A 145 -9.34 -9.96 15.64
CA ASN A 145 -9.97 -9.94 16.95
C ASN A 145 -11.48 -9.69 16.86
N THR A 146 -11.91 -8.78 15.97
CA THR A 146 -13.34 -8.50 15.74
C THR A 146 -14.05 -9.73 15.17
N LEU A 147 -13.48 -10.35 14.14
CA LEU A 147 -14.04 -11.56 13.53
C LEU A 147 -14.10 -12.73 14.52
N GLN A 148 -13.05 -12.91 15.34
CA GLN A 148 -13.00 -13.96 16.35
C GLN A 148 -14.08 -13.77 17.41
N LYS A 149 -14.34 -12.54 17.87
CA LYS A 149 -15.40 -12.25 18.84
C LYS A 149 -16.80 -12.43 18.26
N ALA A 150 -17.00 -12.08 16.99
CA ALA A 150 -18.31 -12.15 16.35
C ALA A 150 -18.71 -13.59 15.96
N PHE A 151 -17.74 -14.41 15.55
CA PHE A 151 -18.00 -15.70 14.92
C PHE A 151 -17.31 -16.89 15.60
N SER A 152 -16.65 -16.68 16.75
CA SER A 152 -15.91 -17.73 17.49
C SER A 152 -14.94 -18.54 16.61
N LEU A 153 -14.22 -17.84 15.72
CA LEU A 153 -13.36 -18.46 14.70
C LEU A 153 -12.09 -19.07 15.27
N ARG A 154 -11.61 -20.15 14.64
CA ARG A 154 -10.41 -20.86 15.07
C ARG A 154 -9.15 -20.06 14.82
N THR A 155 -8.33 -19.92 15.87
CA THR A 155 -7.05 -19.21 15.84
C THR A 155 -5.86 -20.08 16.26
N CYS A 156 -6.09 -21.26 16.84
CA CYS A 156 -5.02 -22.16 17.27
C CYS A 156 -4.36 -22.89 16.09
N SER A 157 -3.12 -23.36 16.29
CA SER A 157 -2.42 -24.20 15.32
C SER A 157 -3.11 -25.56 15.15
N ASP A 158 -2.70 -26.32 14.14
CA ASP A 158 -3.23 -27.67 13.84
C ASP A 158 -2.87 -28.64 14.95
N SER A 159 -1.59 -28.71 15.33
CA SER A 159 -1.14 -29.49 16.48
C SER A 159 -1.90 -29.20 17.78
N VAL A 160 -2.21 -27.93 18.09
CA VAL A 160 -2.98 -27.57 19.29
C VAL A 160 -4.46 -27.92 19.17
N PHE A 161 -5.00 -27.98 17.95
CA PHE A 161 -6.38 -28.39 17.72
C PHE A 161 -6.52 -29.90 17.84
N ASP A 162 -5.66 -30.65 17.15
CA ASP A 162 -5.73 -32.12 17.07
C ASP A 162 -5.42 -32.81 18.40
N SER A 163 -4.63 -32.17 19.27
CA SER A 163 -4.29 -32.69 20.60
C SER A 163 -5.33 -32.40 21.68
N ARG A 164 -6.47 -31.76 21.35
CA ARG A 164 -7.49 -31.40 22.34
C ARG A 164 -8.38 -32.58 22.70
N SER A 165 -8.56 -32.73 24.01
CA SER A 165 -9.56 -33.61 24.61
C SER A 165 -10.77 -32.84 25.18
N ARG A 166 -10.72 -31.50 25.20
CA ARG A 166 -11.77 -30.62 25.74
C ARG A 166 -12.02 -29.41 24.83
N PRO A 167 -13.28 -28.92 24.73
CA PRO A 167 -13.59 -27.71 23.98
C PRO A 167 -12.83 -26.48 24.52
N CYS A 168 -12.39 -25.60 23.62
CA CYS A 168 -11.73 -24.36 24.01
C CYS A 168 -12.74 -23.22 24.27
N LEU A 169 -12.24 -22.04 24.68
CA LEU A 169 -13.05 -20.82 24.90
C LEU A 169 -13.84 -20.34 23.66
N LEU A 170 -13.52 -20.87 22.49
CA LEU A 170 -14.20 -20.59 21.22
C LEU A 170 -15.19 -21.71 20.86
N TYR A 171 -15.48 -22.61 21.81
CA TYR A 171 -16.38 -23.77 21.69
C TYR A 171 -16.07 -24.68 20.48
N GLN A 172 -14.80 -24.73 20.08
CA GLN A 172 -14.32 -25.61 19.02
C GLN A 172 -13.94 -26.97 19.60
N ILE A 173 -14.37 -28.04 18.90
CA ILE A 173 -13.97 -29.44 19.15
C ILE A 173 -13.07 -29.87 17.99
#